data_AF-A0A2H6FWQ5-F1
#
_entry.id   AF-A0A2H6FWQ5-F1
#
_cell.length_a   1.000
_cell.length_b   1.000
_cell.length_c   1.000
_cell.angle_alpha   90.00
_cell.angle_beta   90.00
_cell.angle_gamma   90.00
#
_symmetry.space_group_name_H-M   'P 1'
#
loop_
_entity.id
_entity.type
_entity.pdbx_description
1 polymer ?
#
loop_
_entity_poly.entity_id
_entity_poly.type
_entity_poly.pdbx_seq_one_letter_code
_entity_poly.pdbx_strand_id
1 'polypeptide(L)'
;MLKNCWEIKKCGREEGGEKVVELGQCPAYPAHGHSCWIIAGTFCKGQIQGTFAQKEKLCVICEVYKKYSTSFGEEKESLREEYPEEFESCEKFLRDMRDKK
;
A
#
# COMPACT_ATOMS: atom_id res chain seq x y z
N MET A 1 15.10 -8.20 0.29
CA MET A 1 14.62 -6.90 -0.23
C MET A 1 13.31 -7.11 -0.96
N LEU A 2 12.23 -6.89 -0.23
CA LEU A 2 10.87 -6.92 -0.78
C LEU A 2 10.66 -5.80 -1.80
N LYS A 3 9.74 -6.05 -2.76
CA LYS A 3 9.44 -5.09 -3.84
C LYS A 3 8.25 -4.22 -3.43
N ASN A 4 8.40 -2.91 -3.64
CA ASN A 4 7.35 -1.94 -3.41
C ASN A 4 6.21 -2.10 -4.43
N CYS A 5 5.03 -1.56 -4.09
CA CYS A 5 3.86 -1.52 -4.95
C CYS A 5 4.17 -0.95 -6.34
N TRP A 6 4.92 0.16 -6.43
CA TRP A 6 5.24 0.78 -7.73
C TRP A 6 6.20 -0.08 -8.57
N GLU A 7 7.06 -0.89 -7.95
CA GLU A 7 7.95 -1.83 -8.66
C GLU A 7 7.19 -3.05 -9.18
N ILE A 8 6.21 -3.53 -8.41
CA ILE A 8 5.33 -4.65 -8.78
C ILE A 8 4.34 -4.21 -9.87
N LYS A 9 3.65 -3.08 -9.65
CA LYS A 9 2.60 -2.56 -10.53
C LYS A 9 3.12 -1.81 -11.74
N LYS A 10 4.37 -1.32 -11.69
CA LYS A 10 4.99 -0.50 -12.74
C LYS A 10 4.10 0.67 -13.14
N CYS A 11 3.56 1.38 -12.14
CA CYS A 11 2.58 2.43 -12.38
C CYS A 11 3.22 3.76 -12.81
N GLY A 12 4.52 3.96 -12.61
CA GLY A 12 5.27 5.16 -13.04
C GLY A 12 4.91 6.41 -12.25
N ARG A 13 4.49 6.26 -10.99
CA ARG A 13 4.07 7.37 -10.09
C ARG A 13 4.97 7.51 -8.86
N GLU A 14 6.05 6.76 -8.78
CA GLU A 14 7.19 7.01 -7.90
C GLU A 14 7.87 8.35 -8.23
N GLU A 15 8.73 8.87 -7.35
CA GLU A 15 9.50 10.08 -7.65
C GLU A 15 10.26 9.96 -8.98
N GLY A 16 10.12 10.97 -9.84
CA GLY A 16 10.71 10.97 -11.18
C GLY A 16 10.02 10.04 -12.20
N GLY A 17 8.95 9.34 -11.82
CA GLY A 17 8.21 8.45 -12.71
C GLY A 17 7.50 9.16 -13.86
N GLU A 18 7.36 8.47 -14.99
CA GLU A 18 6.81 9.01 -16.25
C GLU A 18 5.38 9.59 -16.11
N LYS A 19 4.58 9.09 -15.15
CA LYS A 19 3.19 9.50 -14.93
C LYS A 19 3.03 10.54 -13.83
N VAL A 20 4.11 11.01 -13.21
CA VAL A 20 4.05 12.03 -12.17
C VAL A 20 3.51 13.36 -12.72
N VAL A 21 3.92 13.75 -13.93
CA VAL A 21 3.48 15.02 -14.55
C VAL A 21 1.98 15.02 -14.84
N GLU A 22 1.45 13.89 -15.32
CA GLU A 22 0.04 13.76 -15.71
C GLU A 22 -0.87 13.41 -14.54
N LEU A 23 -0.47 12.48 -13.68
CA LEU A 23 -1.31 11.86 -12.65
C LEU A 23 -0.86 12.21 -11.22
N GLY A 24 0.16 13.04 -11.06
CA GLY A 24 0.79 13.35 -9.78
C GLY A 24 1.60 12.19 -9.19
N GLN A 25 2.44 12.51 -8.20
CA GLN A 25 3.19 11.51 -7.44
C GLN A 25 2.26 10.64 -6.60
N CYS A 26 2.62 9.37 -6.41
CA CYS A 26 1.88 8.44 -5.59
C CYS A 26 1.96 8.87 -4.11
N PRO A 27 0.83 9.04 -3.40
CA PRO A 27 0.86 9.43 -1.99
C PRO A 27 1.43 8.34 -1.06
N ALA A 28 1.57 7.11 -1.56
CA ALA A 28 2.22 6.03 -0.82
C ALA A 28 3.75 6.02 -0.98
N TYR A 29 4.30 6.80 -1.91
CA TYR A 29 5.74 6.93 -2.07
C TYR A 29 6.30 7.93 -1.03
N PRO A 30 7.49 7.69 -0.45
CA PRO A 30 8.34 6.50 -0.57
C PRO A 30 8.09 5.43 0.51
N ALA A 31 7.26 5.71 1.51
CA ALA A 31 7.24 4.94 2.76
C ALA A 31 6.22 3.78 2.83
N HIS A 32 5.21 3.78 1.96
CA HIS A 32 4.09 2.85 2.03
C HIS A 32 4.01 1.92 0.80
N GLY A 33 5.17 1.42 0.37
CA GLY A 33 5.28 0.54 -0.79
C GLY A 33 4.64 -0.84 -0.55
N HIS A 34 4.69 -1.35 0.68
CA HIS A 34 4.15 -2.66 1.06
C HIS A 34 2.78 -2.54 1.72
N SER A 35 2.38 -1.35 2.17
CA SER A 35 1.16 -1.08 2.94
C SER A 35 0.21 -0.08 2.27
N CYS A 36 0.35 0.16 0.95
CA CYS A 36 -0.35 1.22 0.22
C CYS A 36 -1.89 1.26 0.39
N TRP A 37 -2.52 0.16 0.82
CA TRP A 37 -3.96 0.12 1.08
C TRP A 37 -4.39 1.03 2.24
N ILE A 38 -3.51 1.31 3.21
CA ILE A 38 -3.82 2.21 4.35
C ILE A 38 -3.81 3.69 3.94
N ILE A 39 -3.23 4.01 2.78
CA ILE A 39 -3.11 5.37 2.25
C ILE A 39 -4.29 5.69 1.33
N ALA A 40 -4.98 6.81 1.59
CA ALA A 40 -6.03 7.30 0.71
C ALA A 40 -5.44 7.99 -0.53
N GLY A 41 -6.18 8.03 -1.64
CA GLY A 41 -5.75 8.71 -2.86
C GLY A 41 -4.76 7.91 -3.72
N THR A 42 -4.47 6.65 -3.37
CA THR A 42 -3.63 5.78 -4.21
C THR A 42 -4.31 5.50 -5.55
N PHE A 43 -3.54 5.42 -6.62
CA PHE A 43 -4.07 5.14 -7.95
C PHE A 43 -3.94 3.65 -8.27
N CYS A 44 -5.06 2.96 -8.44
CA CYS A 44 -5.10 1.54 -8.78
C CYS A 44 -6.11 1.30 -9.91
N LYS A 45 -5.78 0.41 -10.84
CA LYS A 45 -6.63 0.07 -12.00
C LYS A 45 -7.13 1.29 -12.80
N GLY A 46 -6.29 2.30 -12.97
CA GLY A 46 -6.67 3.49 -13.76
C GLY A 46 -7.46 4.55 -13.00
N GLN A 47 -7.67 4.40 -11.69
CA GLN A 47 -8.51 5.33 -10.91
C GLN A 47 -7.92 5.63 -9.52
N ILE A 48 -8.15 6.86 -9.06
CA ILE A 48 -7.88 7.26 -7.67
C ILE A 48 -8.82 6.49 -6.75
N GLN A 49 -8.23 5.81 -5.76
CA GLN A 49 -8.96 5.06 -4.75
C GLN A 49 -9.15 5.93 -3.50
N GLY A 50 -10.34 5.84 -2.89
CA GLY A 50 -10.64 6.51 -1.63
C GLY A 50 -9.92 5.89 -0.43
N THR A 51 -10.56 5.99 0.74
CA THR A 51 -10.10 5.37 1.99
C THR A 51 -10.06 3.85 1.90
N PHE A 52 -9.32 3.19 2.79
CA PHE A 52 -9.29 1.73 2.86
C PHE A 52 -10.70 1.12 2.97
N ALA A 53 -11.58 1.70 3.81
CA ALA A 53 -12.96 1.26 3.98
C ALA A 53 -13.75 1.25 2.65
N GLN A 54 -13.47 2.18 1.75
CA GLN A 54 -14.12 2.25 0.44
C GLN A 54 -13.53 1.25 -0.57
N LYS A 55 -12.25 0.89 -0.43
CA LYS A 55 -11.50 0.07 -1.41
C LYS A 55 -11.12 -1.33 -0.92
N GLU A 56 -11.58 -1.76 0.26
CA GLU A 56 -11.22 -3.05 0.88
C GLU A 56 -11.37 -4.22 -0.11
N LYS A 57 -12.54 -4.31 -0.78
CA LYS A 57 -12.82 -5.36 -1.78
C LYS A 57 -11.83 -5.38 -2.95
N LEU A 58 -11.27 -4.24 -3.33
CA LEU A 58 -10.25 -4.13 -4.36
C LEU A 58 -8.86 -4.50 -3.82
N CYS A 59 -8.57 -4.14 -2.57
CA CYS A 59 -7.32 -4.47 -1.90
C CYS A 59 -7.19 -5.98 -1.64
N VAL A 60 -8.22 -6.67 -1.15
CA VAL A 60 -8.13 -8.11 -0.83
C VAL A 60 -7.79 -9.00 -2.04
N ILE A 61 -8.06 -8.54 -3.25
CA ILE A 61 -7.69 -9.24 -4.49
C ILE A 61 -6.35 -8.77 -5.09
N CYS A 62 -5.76 -7.70 -4.57
CA CYS A 62 -4.50 -7.13 -5.05
C CYS A 62 -3.30 -7.97 -4.62
N GLU A 63 -2.36 -8.22 -5.53
CA GLU A 63 -1.14 -8.98 -5.24
C GLU A 63 -0.28 -8.36 -4.12
N VAL A 64 -0.14 -7.02 -4.09
CA VAL A 64 0.64 -6.32 -3.05
C VAL A 64 0.03 -6.59 -1.67
N TYR A 65 -1.29 -6.54 -1.58
CA TYR A 65 -2.01 -6.82 -0.34
C TYR A 65 -1.90 -8.29 0.07
N LYS A 66 -2.05 -9.22 -0.88
CA LYS A 66 -1.89 -10.67 -0.63
C LYS A 66 -0.48 -11.04 -0.17
N LYS A 67 0.53 -10.30 -0.62
CA LYS A 67 1.92 -10.48 -0.19
C LYS A 67 2.18 -9.91 1.20
N TYR A 68 1.75 -8.68 1.44
CA TYR A 68 2.28 -7.88 2.55
C TYR A 68 1.29 -7.56 3.65
N SER A 69 0.01 -7.93 3.51
CA SER A 69 -0.98 -7.75 4.59
C SER A 69 -0.43 -8.27 5.92
N THR A 70 -0.40 -7.43 6.95
CA THR A 70 0.13 -7.82 8.27
C THR A 70 -0.72 -8.90 8.94
N SER A 71 -1.97 -9.07 8.51
CA SER A 71 -2.88 -10.09 9.02
C SER A 71 -2.63 -11.48 8.42
N PHE A 72 -2.38 -11.56 7.12
CA PHE A 72 -2.36 -12.85 6.40
C PHE A 72 -1.44 -12.91 5.16
N GLY A 73 -0.62 -11.88 4.95
CA GLY A 73 0.28 -11.81 3.81
C GLY A 73 1.34 -12.90 3.84
N GLU A 74 1.62 -13.48 2.66
CA GLU A 74 2.62 -14.54 2.48
C GLU A 74 4.03 -14.11 2.93
N GLU A 75 4.35 -12.82 2.79
CA GLU A 75 5.66 -12.22 3.09
C GLU A 75 5.61 -11.32 4.34
N LYS A 76 4.59 -11.46 5.21
CA LYS A 76 4.38 -10.57 6.36
C LYS A 76 5.53 -10.58 7.37
N GLU A 77 6.18 -11.72 7.58
CA GLU A 77 7.29 -11.82 8.54
C GLU A 77 8.55 -11.17 7.94
N SER A 78 8.83 -11.40 6.66
CA SER A 78 9.90 -10.68 5.95
C SER A 78 9.66 -9.17 5.95
N LEU A 79 8.41 -8.72 5.83
CA LEU A 79 8.07 -7.29 5.94
C LEU A 79 8.37 -6.74 7.34
N ARG A 80 7.99 -7.48 8.39
CA ARG A 80 8.26 -7.10 9.78
C ARG A 80 9.76 -6.95 10.03
N GLU A 81 10.56 -7.85 9.49
CA GLU A 81 12.02 -7.87 9.67
C GLU A 81 12.73 -6.79 8.85
N GLU A 82 12.38 -6.66 7.56
CA GLU A 82 13.07 -5.74 6.63
C GLU A 82 12.56 -4.29 6.75
N TYR A 83 11.29 -4.07 7.08
CA TYR A 83 10.65 -2.74 7.13
C TYR A 83 9.76 -2.59 8.38
N PRO A 84 10.35 -2.64 9.60
CA PRO A 84 9.60 -2.64 10.85
C PRO A 84 8.73 -1.39 11.04
N GLU A 85 9.21 -0.21 10.63
CA GLU A 85 8.45 1.05 10.75
C GLU A 85 7.18 1.04 9.89
N GLU A 86 7.26 0.55 8.65
CA GLU A 86 6.09 0.41 7.78
C GLU A 86 5.11 -0.62 8.33
N PHE A 87 5.64 -1.74 8.83
CA PHE A 87 4.85 -2.79 9.47
C PHE A 87 4.05 -2.25 10.67
N GLU A 88 4.72 -1.54 11.58
CA GLU A 88 4.10 -0.94 12.76
C GLU A 88 3.07 0.12 12.38
N SER A 89 3.35 0.94 11.37
CA SER A 89 2.40 1.91 10.85
C SER A 89 1.12 1.23 10.34
N CYS A 90 1.24 0.09 9.64
CA CYS A 90 0.09 -0.67 9.17
C CYS A 90 -0.70 -1.28 10.34
N GLU A 91 -0.03 -1.90 11.31
CA GLU A 91 -0.69 -2.47 12.49
C GLU A 91 -1.42 -1.42 13.33
N LYS A 92 -0.82 -0.24 13.50
CA LYS A 92 -1.45 0.89 14.17
C LYS A 92 -2.73 1.31 13.46
N PHE A 93 -2.67 1.48 12.12
CA PHE A 93 -3.85 1.81 11.33
C PHE A 93 -4.98 0.79 11.48
N LEU A 94 -4.65 -0.51 11.45
CA LEU A 94 -5.65 -1.58 11.61
C LEU A 94 -6.26 -1.61 13.02
N ARG A 95 -5.47 -1.30 14.06
CA ARG A 95 -5.95 -1.17 15.44
C ARG A 95 -6.91 0.01 15.57
N ASP A 96 -6.52 1.18 15.07
CA ASP A 96 -7.36 2.39 15.07
C ASP A 96 -8.68 2.19 14.30
N MET A 97 -8.67 1.40 13.23
CA MET A 97 -9.87 1.03 12.48
C MET A 97 -10.81 0.10 13.26
N ARG A 98 -10.26 -0.78 14.11
CA ARG A 98 -11.03 -1.69 14.95
C ARG A 98 -11.68 -0.95 16.11
N ASP A 99 -10.98 0.00 16.70
CA ASP A 99 -11.44 0.76 17.87
C ASP A 99 -12.52 1.80 17.53
N LYS A 100 -12.73 2.08 16.23
CA LYS A 100 -13.78 2.98 15.71
C LYS A 100 -15.08 2.27 15.32
N LYS A 101 -15.15 0.94 15.43
CA LYS A 101 -16.35 0.14 15.20
C LYS A 101 -17.15 -0.02 16.49
#